data_AF-A0A971ZX73-F1
#
_entry.id   AF-A0A971ZX73-F1
#
_cell.length_a   1.000
_cell.length_b   1.000
_cell.length_c   1.000
_cell.angle_alpha   90.00
_cell.angle_beta   90.00
_cell.angle_gamma   90.00
#
_symmetry.space_group_name_H-M   'P 1'
#
loop_
_entity.id
_entity.type
_entity.pdbx_description
1 polymer ?
#
loop_
_entity_poly.entity_id
_entity_poly.type
_entity_poly.pdbx_seq_one_letter_code
_entity_poly.pdbx_strand_id
1 'polypeptide(L)'
;MDEDLFGKTAADYSVEILRTFEPPEGYYLAFSGGKDSIVLKAMADLAGVRYDAHYHTTCCDPPEVVRFIREHHPDVQRSMPPKTMWQLIVDKGMLPTRTARWCCSELKERGGEGRIVLTGVRSEESPRRANRKIVEVCYKNPTKRFVHAIKHWTSADIWGYIRGAHLPYPSLYDEPGVTRVGCVLCPFSRAVEFDIARWPKIAAAWKRAAFRGWEANRLKGRSIPRLFANPEAYWTWWLDRDAPSPGPEECSLFGN
;
A
#
# COMPACT_ATOMS: atom_id res chain seq x y z
N MET A 1 0.01 -25.99 -9.00
CA MET A 1 1.24 -25.30 -8.56
C MET A 1 2.34 -26.30 -8.81
N ASP A 2 3.41 -25.89 -9.47
CA ASP A 2 4.48 -26.82 -9.79
C ASP A 2 5.22 -27.20 -8.50
N GLU A 3 5.45 -28.49 -8.33
CA GLU A 3 6.23 -29.03 -7.23
C GLU A 3 7.72 -28.91 -7.56
N ASP A 4 8.54 -28.66 -6.54
CA ASP A 4 9.99 -28.70 -6.71
C ASP A 4 10.53 -30.14 -6.72
N LEU A 5 11.86 -30.28 -6.79
CA LEU A 5 12.55 -31.57 -6.77
C LEU A 5 12.28 -32.41 -5.51
N PHE A 6 11.69 -31.82 -4.47
CA PHE A 6 11.33 -32.47 -3.21
C PHE A 6 9.81 -32.64 -3.05
N GLY A 7 9.02 -32.39 -4.10
CA GLY A 7 7.56 -32.48 -4.04
C GLY A 7 6.91 -31.33 -3.26
N LYS A 8 7.66 -30.27 -2.90
CA LYS A 8 7.12 -29.15 -2.14
C LYS A 8 6.60 -28.07 -3.07
N THR A 9 5.43 -27.54 -2.74
CA THR A 9 4.84 -26.39 -3.40
C THR A 9 5.27 -25.08 -2.73
N ALA A 10 5.07 -23.95 -3.41
CA ALA A 10 5.26 -22.63 -2.80
C ALA A 10 4.44 -22.42 -1.52
N ALA A 11 3.27 -23.07 -1.42
CA ALA A 11 2.41 -23.04 -0.23
C ALA A 11 3.03 -23.78 0.95
N ASP A 12 3.65 -24.94 0.72
CA ASP A 12 4.33 -25.70 1.77
C ASP A 12 5.46 -24.90 2.40
N TYR A 13 6.27 -24.24 1.57
CA TYR A 13 7.32 -23.34 2.05
C TYR A 13 6.77 -22.17 2.85
N SER A 14 5.67 -21.55 2.42
CA SER A 14 5.04 -20.46 3.17
C SER A 14 4.53 -20.93 4.53
N VAL A 15 3.88 -22.10 4.60
CA VAL A 15 3.39 -22.69 5.85
C VAL A 15 4.55 -23.03 6.79
N GLU A 16 5.63 -23.60 6.26
CA GLU A 16 6.84 -23.91 7.04
C GLU A 16 7.45 -22.65 7.65
N ILE A 17 7.58 -21.56 6.87
CA ILE A 17 8.08 -20.26 7.35
C ILE A 17 7.17 -19.72 8.47
N LEU A 18 5.85 -19.76 8.28
CA LEU A 18 4.90 -19.25 9.25
C LEU A 18 4.94 -20.01 10.57
N ARG A 19 5.06 -21.35 10.54
CA ARG A 19 5.19 -22.15 11.76
C ARG A 19 6.53 -21.92 12.46
N THR A 20 7.61 -21.82 11.68
CA THR A 20 8.96 -21.67 12.23
C THR A 20 9.14 -20.37 13.01
N PHE A 21 8.53 -19.28 12.55
CA PHE A 21 8.72 -17.96 13.14
C PHE A 21 7.52 -17.48 13.96
N GLU A 22 6.61 -18.38 14.35
CA GLU A 22 5.40 -18.00 15.10
C GLU A 22 5.79 -17.43 16.48
N PRO A 23 5.41 -16.18 16.80
CA PRO A 23 5.69 -15.63 18.11
C PRO A 23 4.64 -16.07 19.17
N PRO A 24 4.99 -16.10 20.47
CA PRO A 24 4.07 -16.50 21.55
C PRO A 24 2.78 -15.67 21.67
N GLU A 25 2.77 -14.45 21.16
CA GLU A 25 1.60 -13.56 21.12
C GLU A 25 0.83 -13.63 19.77
N GLY A 26 1.32 -14.41 18.81
CA GLY A 26 0.80 -14.46 17.44
C GLY A 26 1.28 -13.29 16.57
N TYR A 27 1.11 -13.45 15.26
CA TYR A 27 1.52 -12.45 14.29
C TYR A 27 0.62 -11.21 14.26
N TYR A 28 1.20 -10.07 13.92
CA TYR A 28 0.45 -8.92 13.41
C TYR A 28 0.39 -9.05 11.88
N LEU A 29 -0.78 -9.33 11.31
CA LEU A 29 -0.92 -9.52 9.87
C LEU A 29 -1.33 -8.21 9.18
N ALA A 30 -0.44 -7.65 8.36
CA ALA A 30 -0.76 -6.44 7.60
C ALA A 30 -1.63 -6.78 6.38
N PHE A 31 -2.93 -6.46 6.47
CA PHE A 31 -3.93 -6.81 5.46
C PHE A 31 -4.35 -5.58 4.65
N SER A 32 -4.27 -5.64 3.32
CA SER A 32 -4.64 -4.51 2.45
C SER A 32 -5.87 -4.77 1.57
N GLY A 33 -6.40 -6.00 1.57
CA GLY A 33 -7.46 -6.43 0.65
C GLY A 33 -6.98 -6.63 -0.79
N GLY A 34 -5.67 -6.54 -1.05
CA GLY A 34 -5.10 -6.92 -2.34
C GLY A 34 -4.84 -8.42 -2.43
N LYS A 35 -4.69 -8.94 -3.65
CA LYS A 35 -4.45 -10.36 -3.96
C LYS A 35 -3.34 -10.99 -3.09
N ASP A 36 -2.24 -10.27 -2.87
CA ASP A 36 -1.08 -10.81 -2.14
C ASP A 36 -1.39 -10.92 -0.63
N SER A 37 -2.11 -9.96 -0.03
CA SER A 37 -2.51 -10.05 1.38
C SER A 37 -3.61 -11.08 1.63
N ILE A 38 -4.49 -11.32 0.64
CA ILE A 38 -5.52 -12.36 0.69
C ILE A 38 -4.84 -13.74 0.75
N VAL A 39 -3.90 -14.00 -0.15
CA VAL A 39 -3.15 -15.27 -0.13
C VAL A 39 -2.32 -15.40 1.15
N LEU A 40 -1.65 -14.34 1.61
CA LEU A 40 -0.89 -14.40 2.86
C LEU A 40 -1.77 -14.76 4.06
N LYS A 41 -2.98 -14.21 4.15
CA LYS A 41 -3.95 -14.58 5.20
C LYS A 41 -4.37 -16.04 5.08
N ALA A 42 -4.70 -16.49 3.86
CA ALA A 42 -5.03 -17.90 3.62
C ALA A 42 -3.87 -18.86 4.00
N MET A 43 -2.62 -18.46 3.78
CA MET A 43 -1.44 -19.22 4.24
C MET A 43 -1.32 -19.25 5.76
N ALA A 44 -1.62 -18.14 6.45
CA ALA A 44 -1.64 -18.10 7.92
C ALA A 44 -2.76 -19.00 8.48
N ASP A 45 -3.94 -18.98 7.87
CA ASP A 45 -5.06 -19.85 8.20
C ASP A 45 -4.69 -21.33 8.00
N LEU A 46 -4.10 -21.67 6.86
CA LEU A 46 -3.64 -23.03 6.54
C LEU A 46 -2.53 -23.51 7.48
N ALA A 47 -1.62 -22.62 7.89
CA ALA A 47 -0.55 -22.95 8.81
C ALA A 47 -1.05 -23.26 10.23
N GLY A 48 -2.22 -22.73 10.61
CA GLY A 48 -2.79 -22.84 11.96
C GLY A 48 -2.09 -21.96 12.99
N VAL A 49 -1.39 -20.90 12.54
CA VAL A 49 -0.66 -19.98 13.41
C VAL A 49 -1.60 -18.92 13.99
N ARG A 50 -1.29 -18.42 15.18
CA ARG A 50 -2.06 -17.32 15.78
C ARG A 50 -1.71 -16.00 15.11
N TYR A 51 -2.71 -15.18 14.81
CA TYR A 51 -2.52 -13.82 14.32
C TYR A 51 -3.72 -12.92 14.60
N ASP A 52 -3.48 -11.61 14.55
CA ASP A 52 -4.49 -10.57 14.43
C ASP A 52 -4.27 -9.81 13.12
N ALA A 53 -5.31 -9.66 12.28
CA ALA A 53 -5.19 -9.01 10.99
C ALA A 53 -5.65 -7.55 11.05
N HIS A 54 -4.89 -6.66 10.42
CA HIS A 54 -5.09 -5.21 10.51
C HIS A 54 -5.15 -4.56 9.13
N TYR A 55 -6.25 -3.86 8.89
CA TYR A 55 -6.45 -3.01 7.72
C TYR A 55 -6.42 -1.54 8.11
N HIS A 56 -5.35 -0.86 7.70
CA HIS A 56 -5.22 0.60 7.87
C HIS A 56 -5.82 1.34 6.68
N THR A 57 -6.93 2.04 6.92
CA THR A 57 -7.62 2.80 5.87
C THR A 57 -6.85 4.09 5.52
N THR A 58 -6.70 4.38 4.23
CA THR A 58 -6.02 5.58 3.73
C THR A 58 -6.95 6.75 3.39
N CYS A 59 -8.26 6.56 3.54
CA CYS A 59 -9.32 7.51 3.13
C CYS A 59 -9.45 7.71 1.61
N CYS A 60 -8.56 7.12 0.80
CA CYS A 60 -8.59 7.14 -0.65
C CYS A 60 -8.42 5.73 -1.24
N ASP A 61 -8.74 4.69 -0.48
CA ASP A 61 -8.83 3.33 -1.01
C ASP A 61 -10.03 3.19 -1.95
N PRO A 62 -9.94 2.36 -3.00
CA PRO A 62 -11.08 2.07 -3.86
C PRO A 62 -12.27 1.52 -3.04
N PRO A 63 -13.49 2.04 -3.23
CA PRO A 63 -14.67 1.58 -2.52
C PRO A 63 -14.92 0.07 -2.64
N GLU A 64 -14.60 -0.52 -3.80
CA GLU A 64 -14.70 -1.95 -4.08
C GLU A 64 -13.84 -2.78 -3.12
N VAL A 65 -12.61 -2.34 -2.83
CA VAL A 65 -11.72 -3.02 -1.85
C VAL A 65 -12.29 -2.87 -0.45
N VAL A 66 -12.74 -1.68 -0.07
CA VAL A 66 -13.30 -1.44 1.27
C VAL A 66 -14.55 -2.31 1.51
N ARG A 67 -15.44 -2.41 0.51
CA ARG A 67 -16.62 -3.28 0.57
C ARG A 67 -16.22 -4.75 0.65
N PHE A 68 -15.30 -5.17 -0.23
CA PHE A 68 -14.77 -6.54 -0.24
C PHE A 68 -14.21 -6.96 1.12
N ILE A 69 -13.36 -6.14 1.75
CA ILE A 69 -12.80 -6.44 3.07
C ILE A 69 -13.92 -6.61 4.10
N ARG A 70 -14.90 -5.71 4.11
CA ARG A 70 -16.01 -5.75 5.06
C ARG A 70 -16.89 -7.00 4.88
N GLU A 71 -17.07 -7.44 3.64
CA GLU A 71 -17.98 -8.55 3.29
C GLU A 71 -17.30 -9.92 3.45
N HIS A 72 -16.04 -10.05 3.02
CA HIS A 72 -15.33 -11.33 2.98
C HIS A 72 -14.30 -11.53 4.09
N HIS A 73 -13.90 -10.47 4.79
CA HIS A 73 -12.90 -10.50 5.85
C HIS A 73 -13.34 -9.68 7.08
N PRO A 74 -14.51 -9.97 7.68
CA PRO A 74 -15.01 -9.24 8.84
C PRO A 74 -14.13 -9.39 10.09
N ASP A 75 -13.26 -10.41 10.12
CA ASP A 75 -12.26 -10.66 11.16
C ASP A 75 -11.08 -9.67 11.12
N VAL A 76 -10.90 -8.94 10.02
CA VAL A 76 -9.82 -7.98 9.87
C VAL A 76 -10.16 -6.67 10.59
N GLN A 77 -9.33 -6.31 11.57
CA GLN A 77 -9.48 -5.09 12.36
C GLN A 77 -9.21 -3.86 11.50
N ARG A 78 -10.23 -3.04 11.29
CA ARG A 78 -10.12 -1.79 10.55
C ARG A 78 -9.70 -0.65 11.45
N SER A 79 -8.55 -0.04 11.16
CA SER A 79 -8.05 1.15 11.86
C SER A 79 -8.23 2.41 10.99
N MET A 80 -8.88 3.42 11.57
CA MET A 80 -9.04 4.74 10.96
C MET A 80 -7.90 5.66 11.39
N PRO A 81 -7.35 6.48 10.47
CA PRO A 81 -6.31 7.43 10.83
C PRO A 81 -6.84 8.60 11.67
N PRO A 82 -6.04 9.17 12.61
CA PRO A 82 -6.42 10.40 13.33
C PRO A 82 -6.66 11.59 12.39
N LYS A 83 -5.96 11.62 11.25
CA LYS A 83 -6.13 12.61 10.20
C LYS A 83 -6.35 11.93 8.85
N THR A 84 -7.35 12.42 8.12
CA THR A 84 -7.63 11.95 6.76
C THR A 84 -6.51 12.35 5.80
N MET A 85 -6.42 11.67 4.65
CA MET A 85 -5.53 12.09 3.54
C MET A 85 -5.67 13.58 3.23
N TRP A 86 -6.90 14.09 3.21
CA TRP A 86 -7.21 15.46 2.86
C TRP A 86 -6.67 16.47 3.88
N GLN A 87 -6.77 16.15 5.18
CA GLN A 87 -6.20 16.97 6.24
C GLN A 87 -4.66 16.91 6.21
N LEU A 88 -4.09 15.72 5.99
CA LEU A 88 -2.65 15.55 5.90
C LEU A 88 -2.03 16.34 4.75
N ILE A 89 -2.68 16.42 3.58
CA ILE A 89 -2.20 17.24 2.46
C ILE A 89 -2.08 18.71 2.86
N VAL A 90 -3.05 19.23 3.62
CA VAL A 90 -3.03 20.62 4.11
C VAL A 90 -1.93 20.82 5.16
N ASP A 91 -1.78 19.87 6.09
CA ASP A 91 -0.76 19.94 7.14
C ASP A 91 0.65 19.88 6.59
N LYS A 92 0.91 18.93 5.68
CA LYS A 92 2.19 18.78 5.00
C LYS A 92 2.42 19.92 4.01
N GLY A 93 1.36 20.52 3.49
CA GLY A 93 1.43 21.55 2.44
C GLY A 93 1.79 20.95 1.09
N MET A 94 1.51 19.67 0.86
CA MET A 94 1.87 18.98 -0.38
C MET A 94 1.06 17.71 -0.58
N LEU A 95 0.91 17.34 -1.84
CA LEU A 95 0.49 16.01 -2.28
C LEU A 95 1.65 15.02 -2.11
N PRO A 96 1.38 13.73 -1.82
CA PRO A 96 2.42 12.73 -1.73
C PRO A 96 3.01 12.46 -3.11
N THR A 97 4.32 12.22 -3.18
CA THR A 97 5.02 11.90 -4.43
C THR A 97 5.73 10.55 -4.30
N ARG A 98 6.37 10.09 -5.38
CA ARG A 98 7.17 8.86 -5.36
C ARG A 98 8.36 8.96 -4.41
N THR A 99 8.90 10.17 -4.24
CA THR A 99 10.03 10.48 -3.35
C THR A 99 9.55 10.86 -1.95
N ALA A 100 8.44 11.60 -1.83
CA ALA A 100 7.83 12.02 -0.57
C ALA A 100 6.65 11.10 -0.18
N ARG A 101 6.97 9.93 0.38
CA ARG A 101 6.00 8.87 0.73
C ARG A 101 5.35 9.05 2.11
N TRP A 102 5.15 10.29 2.56
CA TRP A 102 4.61 10.56 3.89
C TRP A 102 3.25 9.88 4.09
N CYS A 103 2.42 9.74 3.04
CA CYS A 103 1.12 9.09 3.14
C CYS A 103 1.18 7.63 3.60
N CYS A 104 2.20 6.87 3.20
CA CYS A 104 2.38 5.49 3.69
C CYS A 104 2.77 5.49 5.18
N SER A 105 3.67 6.37 5.57
CA SER A 105 4.12 6.50 6.96
C SER A 105 2.96 6.89 7.89
N GLU A 106 2.19 7.89 7.48
CA GLU A 106 1.11 8.49 8.25
C GLU A 106 -0.18 7.66 8.23
N LEU A 107 -0.41 6.82 7.21
CA LEU A 107 -1.68 6.10 7.06
C LEU A 107 -1.53 4.59 7.16
N LYS A 108 -0.46 3.99 6.61
CA LYS A 108 -0.33 2.52 6.46
C LYS A 108 0.61 1.86 7.46
N GLU A 109 1.68 2.55 7.89
CA GLU A 109 2.82 1.92 8.58
C GLU A 109 2.74 2.00 10.13
N ARG A 110 1.65 2.52 10.70
CA ARG A 110 1.49 2.90 12.12
C ARG A 110 1.20 1.77 13.13
N GLY A 111 1.31 0.50 12.74
CA GLY A 111 0.96 -0.63 13.61
C GLY A 111 2.07 -1.68 13.71
N GLY A 112 1.92 -2.63 14.62
CA GLY A 112 2.85 -3.76 14.80
C GLY A 112 4.17 -3.39 15.47
N GLU A 113 4.20 -2.34 16.29
CA GLU A 113 5.35 -2.05 17.16
C GLU A 113 5.55 -3.18 18.17
N GLY A 114 6.80 -3.59 18.40
CA GLY A 114 7.12 -4.72 19.27
C GLY A 114 6.65 -6.10 18.77
N ARG A 115 6.05 -6.20 17.57
CA ARG A 115 5.47 -7.44 17.03
C ARG A 115 6.25 -7.95 15.82
N ILE A 116 6.06 -9.23 15.51
CA ILE A 116 6.42 -9.79 14.21
C ILE A 116 5.27 -9.55 13.24
N VAL A 117 5.54 -8.78 12.18
CA VAL A 117 4.56 -8.36 11.19
C VAL A 117 4.66 -9.21 9.93
N LEU A 118 3.57 -9.88 9.57
CA LEU A 118 3.46 -10.54 8.26
C LEU A 118 3.15 -9.50 7.19
N THR A 119 3.91 -9.51 6.09
CA THR A 119 3.61 -8.64 4.94
C THR A 119 3.65 -9.40 3.62
N GLY A 120 2.78 -9.01 2.69
CA GLY A 120 2.66 -9.62 1.37
C GLY A 120 3.68 -9.13 0.34
N VAL A 121 4.92 -8.86 0.76
CA VAL A 121 5.99 -8.40 -0.15
C VAL A 121 6.51 -9.59 -0.95
N ARG A 122 6.53 -9.46 -2.29
CA ARG A 122 7.11 -10.47 -3.20
C ARG A 122 8.29 -9.94 -3.99
N SER A 123 9.22 -10.84 -4.32
CA SER A 123 10.48 -10.53 -5.02
C SER A 123 10.23 -10.02 -6.44
N GLU A 124 9.28 -10.63 -7.14
CA GLU A 124 8.88 -10.28 -8.52
C GLU A 124 8.39 -8.82 -8.65
N GLU A 125 7.93 -8.19 -7.57
CA GLU A 125 7.32 -6.87 -7.66
C GLU A 125 8.30 -5.73 -7.96
N SER A 126 9.60 -5.91 -7.67
CA SER A 126 10.68 -4.95 -7.99
C SER A 126 12.05 -5.44 -7.52
N PRO A 127 13.17 -4.97 -8.11
CA PRO A 127 14.52 -5.28 -7.62
C PRO A 127 14.73 -4.97 -6.14
N ARG A 128 14.19 -3.84 -5.65
CA ARG A 128 14.27 -3.46 -4.23
C ARG A 128 13.58 -4.48 -3.31
N ARG A 129 12.49 -5.10 -3.76
CA ARG A 129 11.77 -6.13 -2.99
C ARG A 129 12.44 -7.50 -3.11
N ALA A 130 13.07 -7.80 -4.25
CA ALA A 130 13.92 -8.98 -4.40
C ALA A 130 15.05 -9.01 -3.37
N ASN A 131 15.66 -7.87 -3.06
CA ASN A 131 16.75 -7.75 -2.07
C ASN A 131 16.31 -7.82 -0.60
N ARG A 132 15.00 -7.82 -0.30
CA ARG A 132 14.49 -7.97 1.07
C ARG A 132 14.72 -9.40 1.55
N LYS A 133 15.01 -9.62 2.84
CA LYS A 133 15.17 -10.96 3.42
C LYS A 133 13.80 -11.53 3.83
N ILE A 134 13.65 -12.86 3.94
CA ILE A 134 12.40 -13.48 4.44
C ILE A 134 12.06 -12.96 5.83
N VAL A 135 13.07 -12.85 6.70
CA VAL A 135 12.97 -12.24 8.02
C VAL A 135 13.90 -11.04 8.10
N GLU A 136 13.38 -9.89 8.52
CA GLU A 136 14.20 -8.68 8.68
C GLU A 136 13.66 -7.76 9.78
N VAL A 137 14.54 -6.93 10.33
CA VAL A 137 14.17 -5.88 11.30
C VAL A 137 13.71 -4.64 10.55
N CYS A 138 12.68 -3.96 11.05
CA CYS A 138 12.26 -2.68 10.50
C CYS A 138 13.34 -1.62 10.70
N TYR A 139 13.81 -1.03 9.61
CA TYR A 139 14.84 0.02 9.64
C TYR A 139 14.46 1.23 10.51
N LYS A 140 13.17 1.59 10.56
CA LYS A 140 12.68 2.75 11.33
C LYS A 140 12.42 2.44 12.81
N ASN A 141 12.14 1.18 13.14
CA ASN A 141 11.77 0.77 14.50
C ASN A 141 12.39 -0.61 14.80
N PRO A 142 13.48 -0.69 15.57
CA PRO A 142 14.19 -1.94 15.81
C PRO A 142 13.37 -2.99 16.59
N THR A 143 12.29 -2.57 17.25
CA THR A 143 11.38 -3.49 17.97
C THR A 143 10.43 -4.24 17.04
N LYS A 144 10.28 -3.78 15.80
CA LYS A 144 9.36 -4.33 14.81
C LYS A 144 10.12 -5.23 13.84
N ARG A 145 9.65 -6.46 13.65
CA ARG A 145 10.23 -7.42 12.70
C ARG A 145 9.24 -7.72 11.59
N PHE A 146 9.73 -8.06 10.42
CA PHE A 146 8.92 -8.47 9.28
C PHE A 146 9.21 -9.92 8.90
N VAL A 147 8.15 -10.65 8.54
CA VAL A 147 8.24 -11.96 7.90
C VAL A 147 7.46 -11.91 6.57
N HIS A 148 8.12 -12.30 5.49
CA HIS A 148 7.57 -12.32 4.13
C HIS A 148 7.38 -13.77 3.67
N ALA A 149 6.35 -14.44 4.20
CA ALA A 149 6.11 -15.87 3.94
C ALA A 149 5.87 -16.20 2.46
N ILE A 150 5.37 -15.23 1.68
CA ILE A 150 5.11 -15.38 0.23
C ILE A 150 6.18 -14.70 -0.63
N LYS A 151 7.37 -14.42 -0.09
CA LYS A 151 8.43 -13.63 -0.77
C LYS A 151 8.78 -14.15 -2.18
N HIS A 152 8.78 -15.46 -2.36
CA HIS A 152 9.20 -16.10 -3.61
C HIS A 152 8.05 -16.47 -4.53
N TRP A 153 6.81 -16.18 -4.15
CA TRP A 153 5.65 -16.43 -5.00
C TRP A 153 5.68 -15.50 -6.21
N THR A 154 5.38 -16.05 -7.38
CA THR A 154 5.13 -15.31 -8.62
C THR A 154 3.67 -14.83 -8.69
N SER A 155 3.37 -13.98 -9.65
CA SER A 155 1.99 -13.54 -9.90
C SER A 155 1.13 -14.71 -10.39
N ALA A 156 1.73 -15.68 -11.08
CA ALA A 156 1.07 -16.91 -11.47
C ALA A 156 0.72 -17.78 -10.26
N ASP A 157 1.61 -17.91 -9.28
CA ASP A 157 1.34 -18.67 -8.04
C ASP A 157 0.20 -18.05 -7.24
N ILE A 158 0.22 -16.73 -7.07
CA ILE A 158 -0.83 -16.00 -6.34
C ILE A 158 -2.20 -16.25 -6.98
N TRP A 159 -2.30 -16.06 -8.30
CA TRP A 159 -3.56 -16.24 -9.00
C TRP A 159 -3.96 -17.72 -9.13
N GLY A 160 -3.00 -18.61 -9.30
CA GLY A 160 -3.21 -20.05 -9.31
C GLY A 160 -3.80 -20.53 -7.99
N TYR A 161 -3.29 -20.05 -6.86
CA TYR A 161 -3.82 -20.35 -5.55
C TYR A 161 -5.20 -19.74 -5.31
N ILE A 162 -5.41 -18.45 -5.64
CA ILE A 162 -6.72 -17.78 -5.52
C ILE A 162 -7.79 -18.58 -6.27
N ARG A 163 -7.52 -18.99 -7.52
CA ARG A 163 -8.46 -19.77 -8.31
C ARG A 163 -8.64 -21.19 -7.79
N GLY A 164 -7.55 -21.89 -7.49
CA GLY A 164 -7.60 -23.28 -7.02
C GLY A 164 -8.31 -23.43 -5.67
N ALA A 165 -8.09 -22.49 -4.75
CA ALA A 165 -8.73 -22.46 -3.44
C ALA A 165 -10.06 -21.68 -3.43
N HIS A 166 -10.54 -21.19 -4.59
CA HIS A 166 -11.78 -20.43 -4.74
C HIS A 166 -11.87 -19.24 -3.77
N LEU A 167 -10.75 -18.55 -3.55
CA LEU A 167 -10.71 -17.39 -2.65
C LEU A 167 -11.44 -16.21 -3.29
N PRO A 168 -12.31 -15.51 -2.53
CA PRO A 168 -12.92 -14.29 -3.03
C PRO A 168 -11.82 -13.22 -3.17
N TYR A 169 -11.94 -12.37 -4.18
CA TYR A 169 -11.03 -11.24 -4.41
C TYR A 169 -11.80 -10.01 -4.90
N PRO A 170 -11.25 -8.79 -4.77
CA PRO A 170 -11.93 -7.59 -5.26
C PRO A 170 -12.16 -7.64 -6.77
N SER A 171 -13.39 -7.37 -7.21
CA SER A 171 -13.79 -7.36 -8.63
C SER A 171 -12.97 -6.41 -9.52
N LEU A 172 -12.22 -5.49 -8.92
CA LEU A 172 -11.30 -4.61 -9.67
C LEU A 172 -10.24 -5.37 -10.46
N TYR A 173 -9.87 -6.59 -10.04
CA TYR A 173 -8.92 -7.40 -10.78
C TYR A 173 -9.50 -8.01 -12.06
N ASP A 174 -10.83 -8.00 -12.23
CA ASP A 174 -11.50 -8.45 -13.45
C ASP A 174 -11.57 -7.34 -14.52
N GLU A 175 -11.22 -6.10 -14.15
CA GLU A 175 -11.16 -4.96 -15.07
C GLU A 175 -9.93 -5.08 -15.99
N PRO A 176 -10.05 -4.80 -17.30
CA PRO A 176 -8.94 -4.89 -18.24
C PRO A 176 -7.73 -4.06 -17.80
N GLY A 177 -6.57 -4.73 -17.71
CA GLY A 177 -5.29 -4.09 -17.37
C GLY A 177 -5.03 -3.87 -15.88
N VAL A 178 -5.96 -4.22 -14.98
CA VAL A 178 -5.77 -4.06 -13.54
C VAL A 178 -5.02 -5.26 -12.94
N THR A 179 -3.71 -5.13 -12.80
CA THR A 179 -2.84 -6.16 -12.19
C THR A 179 -2.47 -5.87 -10.73
N ARG A 180 -2.67 -4.62 -10.29
CA ARG A 180 -2.39 -4.15 -8.94
C ARG A 180 -3.45 -3.15 -8.50
N VAL A 181 -4.00 -3.38 -7.32
CA VAL A 181 -4.93 -2.46 -6.67
C VAL A 181 -4.23 -1.75 -5.53
N GLY A 182 -4.32 -0.41 -5.51
CA GLY A 182 -3.75 0.45 -4.48
C GLY A 182 -4.70 1.61 -4.17
N CYS A 183 -4.21 2.64 -3.49
CA CYS A 183 -5.01 3.85 -3.26
C CYS A 183 -5.30 4.56 -4.58
N VAL A 184 -6.49 5.16 -4.69
CA VAL A 184 -6.89 5.98 -5.84
C VAL A 184 -5.96 7.18 -5.95
N LEU A 185 -5.43 7.41 -7.15
CA LEU A 185 -4.43 8.40 -7.52
C LEU A 185 -3.10 8.26 -6.76
N CYS A 186 -2.74 7.04 -6.34
CA CYS A 186 -1.43 6.78 -5.76
C CYS A 186 -0.30 7.27 -6.70
N PRO A 187 0.72 8.02 -6.20
CA PRO A 187 1.82 8.51 -7.03
C PRO A 187 2.71 7.38 -7.60
N PHE A 188 2.54 6.15 -7.12
CA PHE A 188 3.19 4.96 -7.68
C PHE A 188 2.41 4.32 -8.84
N SER A 189 1.15 4.71 -9.05
CA SER A 189 0.31 4.25 -10.15
C SER A 189 0.45 5.17 -11.36
N ARG A 190 0.50 4.58 -12.56
CA ARG A 190 0.39 5.30 -13.84
C ARG A 190 -1.04 5.37 -14.38
N ALA A 191 -1.99 4.67 -13.75
CA ALA A 191 -3.38 4.59 -14.18
C ALA A 191 -4.21 5.84 -13.79
N VAL A 192 -3.64 7.04 -14.00
CA VAL A 192 -4.23 8.31 -13.54
C VAL A 192 -5.59 8.57 -14.18
N GLU A 193 -5.69 8.42 -15.50
CA GLU A 193 -6.93 8.63 -16.24
C GLU A 193 -8.02 7.64 -15.83
N PHE A 194 -7.66 6.36 -15.68
CA PHE A 194 -8.55 5.32 -15.18
C PHE A 194 -9.10 5.67 -13.78
N ASP A 195 -8.22 6.08 -12.86
CA ASP A 195 -8.60 6.44 -11.49
C ASP A 195 -9.57 7.64 -11.47
N ILE A 196 -9.32 8.66 -12.30
CA ILE A 196 -10.18 9.85 -12.41
C ILE A 196 -11.55 9.48 -12.99
N ALA A 197 -11.57 8.71 -14.08
CA ALA A 197 -12.79 8.30 -14.76
C ALA A 197 -13.66 7.41 -13.86
N ARG A 198 -13.05 6.46 -13.14
CA ARG A 198 -13.78 5.51 -12.30
C ARG A 198 -14.20 6.09 -10.96
N TRP A 199 -13.34 6.88 -10.32
CA TRP A 199 -13.60 7.45 -8.99
C TRP A 199 -13.57 8.98 -8.98
N PRO A 200 -14.45 9.67 -9.74
CA PRO A 200 -14.39 11.12 -9.93
C PRO A 200 -14.60 11.89 -8.62
N LYS A 201 -15.38 11.35 -7.68
CA LYS A 201 -15.58 11.96 -6.35
C LYS A 201 -14.31 11.94 -5.50
N ILE A 202 -13.51 10.87 -5.58
CA ILE A 202 -12.24 10.75 -4.87
C ILE A 202 -11.19 11.64 -5.55
N ALA A 203 -11.14 11.66 -6.88
CA ALA A 203 -10.29 12.58 -7.65
C ALA A 203 -10.60 14.05 -7.34
N ALA A 204 -11.89 14.42 -7.24
CA ALA A 204 -12.29 15.76 -6.85
C ALA A 204 -11.87 16.09 -5.40
N ALA A 205 -11.89 15.13 -4.48
CA ALA A 205 -11.38 15.32 -3.12
C ALA A 205 -9.87 15.55 -3.10
N TRP A 206 -9.11 14.81 -3.90
CA TRP A 206 -7.68 15.05 -4.12
C TRP A 206 -7.42 16.46 -4.63
N LYS A 207 -8.12 16.90 -5.70
CA LYS A 207 -7.96 18.25 -6.26
C LYS A 207 -8.28 19.34 -5.23
N ARG A 208 -9.38 19.22 -4.48
CA ARG A 208 -9.73 20.17 -3.42
C ARG A 208 -8.66 20.23 -2.32
N ALA A 209 -8.12 19.08 -1.90
CA ALA A 209 -7.06 19.03 -0.90
C ALA A 209 -5.76 19.66 -1.42
N ALA A 210 -5.40 19.41 -2.69
CA ALA A 210 -4.26 20.04 -3.34
C ALA A 210 -4.36 21.58 -3.30
N PHE A 211 -5.53 22.11 -3.65
CA PHE A 211 -5.78 23.55 -3.68
C PHE A 211 -5.66 24.16 -2.29
N ARG A 212 -6.24 23.50 -1.28
CA ARG A 212 -6.14 23.93 0.12
C ARG A 212 -4.70 23.87 0.64
N GLY A 213 -3.93 22.84 0.28
CA GLY A 213 -2.54 22.71 0.67
C GLY A 213 -1.65 23.78 0.03
N TRP A 214 -1.85 24.06 -1.25
CA TRP A 214 -1.19 25.14 -1.97
C TRP A 214 -1.48 26.51 -1.34
N GLU A 215 -2.76 26.80 -1.08
CA GLU A 215 -3.17 28.05 -0.46
C GLU A 215 -2.63 28.20 0.97
N ALA A 216 -2.61 27.10 1.74
CA ALA A 216 -2.01 27.10 3.08
C ALA A 216 -0.50 27.42 3.05
N ASN A 217 0.24 26.98 2.02
CA ASN A 217 1.64 27.37 1.86
C ASN A 217 1.78 28.86 1.55
N ARG A 218 0.93 29.38 0.65
CA ARG A 218 0.89 30.80 0.28
C ARG A 218 0.65 31.68 1.50
N LEU A 219 -0.36 31.35 2.32
CA LEU A 219 -0.70 32.08 3.54
C LEU A 219 0.38 32.02 4.62
N LYS A 220 1.15 30.93 4.67
CA LYS A 220 2.32 30.79 5.57
C LYS A 220 3.58 31.51 5.06
N GLY A 221 3.51 32.19 3.90
CA GLY A 221 4.66 32.85 3.30
C GLY A 221 5.75 31.90 2.81
N ARG A 222 5.42 30.62 2.58
CA ARG A 222 6.37 29.65 2.02
C ARG A 222 6.65 30.01 0.56
N SER A 223 7.90 29.87 0.14
CA SER A 223 8.25 30.03 -1.28
C SER A 223 7.62 28.91 -2.09
N ILE A 224 6.97 29.29 -3.20
CA ILE A 224 6.28 28.38 -4.12
C ILE A 224 7.04 28.42 -5.45
N PRO A 225 7.51 27.27 -5.97
CA PRO A 225 8.12 27.17 -7.29
C PRO A 225 7.30 27.83 -8.38
N ARG A 226 7.96 28.39 -9.40
CA ARG A 226 7.28 28.98 -10.56
C ARG A 226 6.41 27.97 -11.29
N LEU A 227 6.86 26.71 -11.32
CA LEU A 227 6.09 25.58 -11.85
C LEU A 227 4.71 25.43 -11.19
N PHE A 228 4.56 25.91 -9.96
CA PHE A 228 3.32 25.85 -9.17
C PHE A 228 2.70 27.24 -8.99
N ALA A 229 2.76 28.09 -10.02
CA ALA A 229 2.29 29.47 -9.99
C ALA A 229 0.84 29.64 -9.50
N ASN A 230 0.00 28.62 -9.67
CA ASN A 230 -1.37 28.57 -9.18
C ASN A 230 -1.73 27.11 -8.81
N PRO A 231 -2.81 26.88 -8.05
CA PRO A 231 -3.15 25.53 -7.61
C PRO A 231 -3.56 24.58 -8.75
N GLU A 232 -4.03 25.08 -9.90
CA GLU A 232 -4.31 24.27 -11.08
C GLU A 232 -3.01 23.75 -11.71
N ALA A 233 -2.00 24.61 -11.86
CA ALA A 233 -0.68 24.22 -12.35
C ALA A 233 -0.05 23.15 -11.44
N TYR A 234 -0.16 23.32 -10.12
CA TYR A 234 0.29 22.31 -9.16
C TYR A 234 -0.44 20.97 -9.30
N TRP A 235 -1.76 21.01 -9.48
CA TRP A 235 -2.59 19.82 -9.67
C TRP A 235 -2.23 19.08 -10.97
N THR A 236 -2.15 19.79 -12.09
CA THR A 236 -1.80 19.23 -13.40
C THR A 236 -0.40 18.63 -13.37
N TRP A 237 0.58 19.32 -12.76
CA TRP A 237 1.91 18.79 -12.53
C TRP A 237 1.89 17.48 -11.75
N TRP A 238 1.08 17.40 -10.68
CA TRP A 238 1.06 16.21 -9.84
C TRP A 238 0.41 15.00 -10.54
N LEU A 239 -0.56 15.23 -11.41
CA LEU A 239 -1.19 14.18 -12.21
C LEU A 239 -0.22 13.61 -13.26
N ASP A 240 0.63 14.45 -13.83
CA ASP A 240 1.66 14.02 -14.76
C ASP A 240 2.78 13.25 -14.02
N ARG A 241 2.89 11.95 -14.33
CA ARG A 241 3.86 11.05 -13.67
C ARG A 241 5.28 11.21 -14.21
N ASP A 242 5.43 11.92 -15.32
CA ASP A 242 6.70 12.19 -15.99
C ASP A 242 7.11 13.67 -15.86
N ALA A 243 6.29 14.50 -15.21
CA ALA A 243 6.59 15.91 -14.99
C ALA A 243 7.89 16.09 -14.17
N PRO A 244 8.75 17.05 -14.56
CA PRO A 244 10.00 17.31 -13.87
C PRO A 244 9.73 17.85 -12.46
N SER A 245 10.62 17.52 -11.53
CA SER A 245 10.60 18.18 -10.22
C SER A 245 11.17 19.60 -10.35
N PRO A 246 10.74 20.55 -9.52
CA PRO A 246 11.39 21.86 -9.43
C PRO A 246 12.89 21.68 -9.22
N GLY A 247 13.69 22.54 -9.86
CA GLY A 247 15.14 22.52 -9.71
C GLY A 247 15.58 22.79 -8.26
N PRO A 248 16.80 22.42 -7.87
CA PRO A 248 17.28 22.58 -6.49
C PRO A 248 17.32 24.04 -6.01
N GLU A 249 17.40 25.01 -6.94
CA GLU A 249 17.36 26.45 -6.65
C GLU A 249 15.93 27.01 -6.51
N GLU A 250 14.92 26.30 -7.02
CA GLU A 250 13.52 26.63 -6.79
C GLU A 250 13.06 25.92 -5.51
N CYS A 251 12.67 26.72 -4.51
CA CYS A 251 12.34 26.23 -3.16
C CYS A 251 11.47 24.96 -3.21
N SER A 252 12.05 23.84 -2.82
CA SER A 252 11.35 22.57 -2.77
C SER A 252 10.20 22.69 -1.76
N LEU A 253 8.96 22.62 -2.23
CA LEU A 253 7.80 22.31 -1.37
C LEU A 253 8.02 20.99 -0.58
N PHE A 254 9.05 20.23 -0.97
CA PHE A 254 9.40 18.90 -0.51
C PHE A 254 10.40 18.85 0.64
N GLY A 255 10.88 20.01 1.11
CA GLY A 255 11.96 20.05 2.09
C GLY A 255 13.26 19.47 1.53
N ASN A 256 14.37 19.70 2.23
CA ASN A 256 15.59 18.92 2.08
C ASN A 256 15.51 17.68 2.97
#